data_AF-A0A2S9FI92-F1
#
_entry.id   AF-A0A2S9FI92-F1
#
_cell.length_a   1.000
_cell.length_b   1.000
_cell.length_c   1.000
_cell.angle_alpha   90.00
_cell.angle_beta   90.00
_cell.angle_gamma   90.00
#
_symmetry.space_group_name_H-M   'P 1'
#
loop_
_entity.id
_entity.type
_entity.pdbx_description
1 polymer ?
#
loop_
_entity_poly.entity_id
_entity_poly.type
_entity_poly.pdbx_seq_one_letter_code
_entity_poly.pdbx_strand_id
1 'polypeptide(L)'
;PMHSTQEVLDDPHVQAMGYLRRVPFPGTPHDVPIIETPFRLSATPGEIRRRAPLLGEHTDEILGEIGYTQTQVTDLRNRGVV
;
A
#
# COMPACT_ATOMS: atom_id res chain seq x y z
N PRO A 1 21.69 18.05 -16.43
CA PRO A 1 21.34 17.08 -17.51
C PRO A 1 19.85 16.78 -17.47
N MET A 2 19.23 16.49 -18.63
CA MET A 2 17.89 15.92 -18.66
C MET A 2 18.03 14.40 -18.66
N HIS A 3 17.59 13.76 -17.58
CA HIS A 3 17.61 12.30 -17.45
C HIS A 3 16.29 11.70 -17.96
N SER A 4 16.39 10.57 -18.64
CA SER A 4 15.26 9.67 -18.90
C SER A 4 14.79 9.01 -17.60
N THR A 5 13.60 8.42 -17.63
CA THR A 5 13.05 7.71 -16.48
C THR A 5 13.93 6.55 -16.04
N GLN A 6 14.47 5.77 -16.99
CA GLN A 6 15.34 4.63 -16.69
C GLN A 6 16.65 5.07 -16.05
N GLU A 7 17.28 6.14 -16.56
CA GLU A 7 18.52 6.67 -15.97
C GLU A 7 18.32 7.13 -14.53
N VAL A 8 17.17 7.73 -14.19
CA VAL A 8 16.85 8.09 -12.80
C VAL A 8 16.69 6.85 -11.91
N LEU A 9 16.06 5.79 -12.41
CA LEU A 9 15.88 4.55 -11.65
C LEU A 9 17.21 3.83 -11.37
N ASP A 10 18.16 3.89 -12.31
CA ASP A 10 19.47 3.24 -12.19
C ASP A 10 20.53 4.11 -11.49
N ASP A 11 20.20 5.36 -11.14
CA ASP A 11 21.14 6.30 -10.54
C ASP A 11 21.58 5.86 -9.13
N PRO A 12 22.90 5.76 -8.85
CA PRO A 12 23.42 5.33 -7.55
C PRO A 12 22.97 6.21 -6.38
N HIS A 13 22.78 7.51 -6.59
CA HIS A 13 22.28 8.42 -5.56
C HIS A 13 20.81 8.13 -5.26
N VAL A 14 19.98 7.89 -6.28
CA VAL A 14 18.56 7.52 -6.09
C VAL A 14 18.45 6.22 -5.30
N GLN A 15 19.28 5.22 -5.62
CA GLN A 15 19.35 3.96 -4.88
C GLN A 15 19.82 4.18 -3.43
N ALA A 16 20.88 4.96 -3.20
CA ALA A 16 21.39 5.24 -1.86
C ALA A 16 20.41 6.03 -0.97
N MET A 17 19.57 6.87 -1.57
CA MET A 17 18.55 7.62 -0.84
C MET A 17 17.38 6.74 -0.38
N GLY A 18 17.21 5.55 -0.97
CA GLY A 18 16.18 4.59 -0.60
C GLY A 18 14.76 5.05 -0.95
N TYR A 19 14.61 5.86 -2.00
CA TYR A 19 13.31 6.42 -2.39
C TYR A 19 12.33 5.38 -2.94
N LEU A 20 12.82 4.23 -3.41
CA LEU A 20 11.99 3.15 -3.93
C LEU A 20 12.08 1.95 -3.01
N ARG A 21 11.03 1.72 -2.23
CA ARG A 21 10.89 0.51 -1.41
C ARG A 21 10.23 -0.58 -2.22
N ARG A 22 10.80 -1.79 -2.18
CA ARG A 22 10.16 -2.98 -2.74
C ARG A 22 9.16 -3.53 -1.73
N VAL A 23 7.90 -3.65 -2.13
CA VAL A 23 6.80 -4.07 -1.25
C VAL A 23 6.09 -5.28 -1.88
N PRO A 24 5.85 -6.37 -1.14
CA PRO A 24 5.11 -7.51 -1.65
C PRO A 24 3.63 -7.14 -1.89
N PHE A 25 3.07 -7.63 -2.99
CA PHE A 25 1.65 -7.43 -3.32
C PHE A 25 1.02 -8.74 -3.84
N PRO A 26 -0.18 -9.14 -3.35
CA PRO A 26 -0.81 -10.38 -3.79
C PRO A 26 -1.03 -10.41 -5.29
N GLY A 27 -0.68 -11.54 -5.92
CA GLY A 27 -0.84 -11.76 -7.35
C GLY A 27 0.29 -11.20 -8.23
N THR A 28 1.32 -10.57 -7.66
CA THR A 28 2.53 -10.20 -8.42
C THR A 28 3.62 -11.26 -8.30
N PRO A 29 4.42 -11.52 -9.36
CA PRO A 29 5.53 -12.46 -9.29
C PRO A 29 6.74 -11.93 -8.50
N HIS A 30 6.84 -10.60 -8.36
CA HIS A 30 7.93 -9.90 -7.68
C HIS A 30 7.39 -8.73 -6.87
N ASP A 31 8.20 -8.24 -5.95
CA ASP A 31 7.91 -7.04 -5.16
C ASP A 31 7.82 -5.79 -6.04
N VAL A 32 6.79 -5.00 -5.77
CA VAL A 32 6.48 -3.79 -6.53
C VAL A 32 7.29 -2.61 -5.96
N PRO A 33 7.97 -1.81 -6.80
CA PRO A 33 8.64 -0.61 -6.33
C PRO A 33 7.60 0.48 -6.02
N ILE A 34 7.57 0.93 -4.77
CA ILE A 34 6.70 2.01 -4.29
C ILE A 34 7.58 3.16 -3.83
N ILE A 35 7.19 4.38 -4.19
CA ILE A 35 7.89 5.58 -3.73
C ILE A 35 7.66 5.78 -2.23
N GLU A 36 8.76 5.92 -1.49
CA GLU A 36 8.77 6.25 -0.08
C GLU A 36 8.47 7.74 0.13
N THR A 37 8.18 8.12 1.38
CA THR A 37 8.05 9.52 1.76
C THR A 37 9.28 10.33 1.30
N PRO A 38 9.10 11.41 0.49
CA PRO A 38 10.22 12.10 -0.17
C PRO A 38 11.03 13.01 0.77
N PHE A 39 10.69 13.04 2.06
CA PHE A 39 11.38 13.80 3.09
C PHE A 39 11.51 12.97 4.36
N ARG A 40 12.56 13.25 5.14
CA ARG A 40 12.85 12.56 6.41
C ARG A 40 12.52 13.49 7.57
N LEU A 41 11.68 13.03 8.48
CA LEU A 41 11.31 13.74 9.71
C LEU A 41 11.97 13.04 10.89
N SER A 42 12.63 13.79 11.77
CA SER A 42 13.34 13.24 12.93
C SER A 42 12.40 12.72 14.03
N ALA A 43 11.29 13.41 14.26
CA ALA A 43 10.34 13.06 15.33
C ALA A 43 9.23 12.10 14.87
N THR A 44 8.77 12.24 13.63
CA THR A 44 7.67 11.43 13.06
C THR A 44 8.03 10.92 11.66
N PRO A 45 8.96 9.96 11.54
CA PRO A 45 9.34 9.40 10.25
C PRO A 45 8.12 8.89 9.47
N GLY A 46 8.01 9.28 8.19
CA GLY A 46 7.03 8.70 7.28
C GLY A 46 7.50 7.33 6.81
N GLU A 47 6.65 6.31 6.92
CA GLU A 47 6.99 4.94 6.55
C GLU A 47 5.84 4.24 5.83
N ILE A 48 6.17 3.46 4.81
CA ILE A 48 5.26 2.45 4.24
C ILE A 48 5.08 1.30 5.25
N ARG A 49 3.96 1.31 5.98
CA ARG A 49 3.64 0.32 7.03
C ARG A 49 3.06 -0.99 6.49
N ARG A 50 2.29 -0.93 5.41
CA ARG A 50 1.66 -2.08 4.76
C ARG A 50 1.42 -1.79 3.29
N ARG A 51 1.27 -2.84 2.48
CA ARG A 51 0.84 -2.72 1.09
C ARG A 51 -0.56 -2.12 0.97
N ALA A 52 -0.92 -1.68 -0.23
CA ALA A 52 -2.30 -1.34 -0.54
C ALA A 52 -3.22 -2.57 -0.34
N PRO A 53 -4.46 -2.39 0.16
CA PRO A 53 -5.42 -3.47 0.32
C PRO A 53 -5.96 -3.94 -1.04
N LEU A 54 -6.43 -5.19 -1.07
CA LEU A 54 -7.28 -5.70 -2.14
C LEU A 54 -8.69 -5.12 -2.01
N LEU A 55 -9.47 -5.25 -3.09
CA LEU A 55 -10.88 -4.86 -3.09
C LEU A 55 -11.62 -5.63 -1.98
N GLY A 56 -12.23 -4.88 -1.06
CA GLY A 56 -13.01 -5.44 0.05
C GLY A 56 -12.21 -6.13 1.15
N GLU A 57 -10.87 -6.05 1.15
CA GLU A 57 -10.01 -6.79 2.11
C GLU A 57 -10.34 -6.49 3.58
N HIS A 58 -10.72 -5.25 3.89
CA HIS A 58 -11.04 -4.81 5.24
C HIS A 58 -12.55 -4.62 5.46
N THR A 59 -13.43 -5.06 4.54
CA THR A 59 -14.88 -4.83 4.67
C THR A 59 -15.43 -5.37 5.99
N ASP A 60 -15.09 -6.60 6.35
CA ASP A 60 -15.61 -7.25 7.57
C ASP A 60 -15.03 -6.61 8.84
N GLU A 61 -13.75 -6.26 8.82
CA GLU A 61 -13.05 -5.57 9.91
C GLU A 61 -13.76 -4.25 10.23
N ILE A 62 -13.94 -3.39 9.22
CA ILE A 62 -14.55 -2.06 9.41
C ILE A 62 -16.03 -2.15 9.77
N LEU A 63 -16.79 -3.07 9.17
CA LEU A 63 -18.21 -3.26 9.54
C LEU A 63 -18.35 -3.75 10.98
N GLY A 64 -17.46 -4.64 11.44
CA GLY A 64 -17.40 -5.09 12.82
C GLY A 64 -17.06 -3.94 13.80
N GLU A 65 -16.08 -3.11 13.45
CA GLU A 65 -15.67 -1.95 14.26
C GLU A 65 -16.81 -0.95 14.49
N ILE A 66 -17.70 -0.78 13.52
CA ILE A 66 -18.85 0.13 13.62
C ILE A 66 -20.12 -0.56 14.13
N GLY A 67 -20.03 -1.81 14.61
CA GLY A 67 -21.09 -2.49 15.36
C GLY A 67 -21.99 -3.44 14.56
N TYR A 68 -21.65 -3.79 13.32
CA TYR A 68 -22.38 -4.83 12.59
C TYR A 68 -22.02 -6.21 13.11
N THR A 69 -23.03 -7.03 13.32
CA THR A 69 -22.86 -8.45 13.62
C THR A 69 -22.49 -9.23 12.37
N GLN A 70 -21.84 -10.39 12.54
CA GLN A 70 -21.49 -11.26 11.43
C GLN A 70 -22.71 -11.65 10.57
N THR A 71 -23.88 -11.86 11.20
CA THR A 71 -25.13 -12.18 10.50
C THR A 71 -25.59 -11.02 9.60
N GLN A 72 -25.48 -9.78 10.06
CA GLN A 72 -25.83 -8.60 9.26
C GLN A 72 -24.85 -8.40 8.09
N VAL A 73 -23.56 -8.61 8.30
CA VAL A 73 -22.56 -8.54 7.22
C VAL A 73 -22.84 -9.58 6.14
N THR A 74 -23.20 -10.81 6.53
CA THR A 74 -23.60 -11.86 5.58
C THR A 74 -24.86 -11.49 4.79
N ASP A 75 -25.87 -10.87 5.43
CA ASP A 75 -27.04 -10.35 4.72
C ASP A 75 -26.67 -9.31 3.65
N LEU A 76 -25.81 -8.35 3.99
CA LEU A 76 -25.35 -7.32 3.05
C LEU A 76 -24.64 -7.92 1.83
N ARG A 77 -23.80 -8.93 2.04
CA ARG A 77 -23.14 -9.68 0.96
C ARG A 77 -24.12 -10.42 0.06
N ASN A 78 -25.08 -11.12 0.66
CA ASN A 78 -26.09 -11.86 -0.10
C ASN A 78 -26.96 -10.94 -0.97
N ARG A 79 -27.12 -9.69 -0.54
CA ARG A 79 -27.84 -8.64 -1.28
C ARG A 79 -26.97 -7.87 -2.28
N GLY A 80 -25.66 -8.15 -2.34
CA GLY A 80 -24.72 -7.45 -3.22
C GLY A 80 -24.50 -5.98 -2.86
N VAL A 81 -24.71 -5.60 -1.59
CA VAL A 81 -24.48 -4.22 -1.11
C VAL A 81 -22.99 -3.99 -0.81
N VAL A 82 -22.30 -5.03 -0.38
CA VAL A 82 -20.86 -5.06 -0.08
C VAL A 82 -20.19 -6.27 -0.72
#